data_AF-A0A2V2DPX9-F1
#
_entry.id   AF-A0A2V2DPX9-F1
#
_cell.length_a   1.000
_cell.length_b   1.000
_cell.length_c   1.000
_cell.angle_alpha   90.00
_cell.angle_beta   90.00
_cell.angle_gamma   90.00
#
_symmetry.space_group_name_H-M   'P 1'
#
loop_
_entity.id
_entity.type
_entity.pdbx_description
1 polymer ?
#
loop_
_entity_poly.entity_id
_entity_poly.type
_entity_poly.pdbx_seq_one_letter_code
_entity_poly.pdbx_strand_id
1 'polypeptide(L)'
;MIGTISCSAAVTLQNGEDSVSGSAESTFGSQDQAAGTGSVSSQPAQDLPELSQSADKAAESAADAGAAENPEQEEGADYTSRFTGTFWALLPPVIAIALALITKEVYSSLFLGIVAGGFLYAFNSEGMFSFERMFNGIVQEGFVKQLADQWNVGILIFLVVLGVIVVMMNRAGGSRAYGEWAATKIRGRRSAQFATFGLGALIFVDDYFNCLTVGSVMRPITDQHRISRAKLAYLIDATAAPICIIAPISSWAAAVSGTVEGVNGISLFIQTIPYNLYALLTIAMVLFLSFTGFDFGPMRRHEQNAAHGDLYTSGAELFQNAEQEEKAHSKGRVFDLIIPVVVLILFCVAGMVYTGGFFSGASFIKAFAKCDAAYGLALGSIAALIIDMIYFLCRRVLTFKECTSAIPEGFKQMVPAILILTFAWALKSMTGLLDASSFVAGVVESAKALQILLPALLFLVAVGLSFATGTSWGTFGILIPIVTGVFEQQLAAVPNGGAIPSMVIICISACLAGAVCGDHCSPISDTTIMASTGARCDHVNHVSTQLPYALTVAGVSLAGYLLAGLVQNVFIVLGVSLVLLLATLFILRFCLSKKSI
;
A
#
# COMPACT_ATOMS: atom_id res chain seq x y z
N MET A 1 40.16 4.96 -35.88
CA MET A 1 40.99 4.87 -34.66
C MET A 1 40.08 4.45 -33.53
N ILE A 2 40.30 3.22 -33.06
CA ILE A 2 39.97 2.58 -31.76
C ILE A 2 38.48 2.61 -31.36
N GLY A 3 37.75 1.51 -31.24
CA GLY A 3 38.10 0.08 -31.29
C GLY A 3 37.14 -0.72 -30.40
N THR A 4 36.19 -1.41 -31.02
CA THR A 4 35.19 -2.31 -30.45
C THR A 4 35.82 -3.63 -29.99
N ILE A 5 35.44 -4.17 -28.82
CA ILE A 5 35.81 -5.53 -28.41
C ILE A 5 34.54 -6.35 -28.17
N SER A 6 34.27 -7.26 -29.10
CA SER A 6 33.47 -8.48 -28.93
C SER A 6 34.39 -9.59 -28.47
N CYS A 7 33.93 -10.48 -27.58
CA CYS A 7 34.57 -11.77 -27.38
C CYS A 7 33.52 -12.88 -27.33
N SER A 8 33.58 -13.74 -28.34
CA SER A 8 32.88 -15.02 -28.45
C SER A 8 33.97 -16.04 -28.71
N ALA A 9 34.02 -17.12 -27.94
CA ALA A 9 34.85 -18.27 -28.23
C ALA A 9 34.04 -19.55 -27.98
N ALA A 10 33.82 -20.29 -29.06
CA ALA A 10 33.32 -21.65 -29.09
C ALA A 10 34.49 -22.57 -29.47
N VAL A 11 34.60 -23.73 -28.82
CA VAL A 11 35.22 -24.93 -29.40
C VAL A 11 34.45 -26.15 -28.89
N THR A 12 34.07 -27.00 -29.83
CA THR A 12 33.30 -28.25 -29.71
C THR A 12 34.22 -29.44 -30.02
N LEU A 13 33.75 -30.66 -29.68
CA LEU A 13 34.12 -32.02 -30.16
C LEU A 13 35.08 -32.81 -29.23
N GLN A 14 34.93 -34.11 -28.94
CA GLN A 14 33.95 -35.16 -29.27
C GLN A 14 34.32 -36.47 -28.49
N ASN A 15 33.36 -37.41 -28.42
CA ASN A 15 33.47 -38.88 -28.23
C ASN A 15 33.80 -39.39 -26.81
N GLY A 16 33.19 -40.46 -26.25
CA GLY A 16 32.22 -41.44 -26.74
C GLY A 16 32.41 -42.75 -25.93
N GLU A 17 31.29 -43.42 -25.59
CA GLU A 17 31.15 -44.86 -25.23
C GLU A 17 31.87 -45.32 -23.92
N ASP A 18 31.40 -46.22 -23.05
CA ASP A 18 30.42 -47.31 -23.14
C ASP A 18 29.94 -47.73 -21.73
N SER A 19 28.80 -48.44 -21.72
CA SER A 19 28.13 -49.14 -20.62
C SER A 19 28.97 -50.14 -19.80
N VAL A 20 28.57 -50.45 -18.55
CA VAL A 20 28.29 -51.83 -18.04
C VAL A 20 27.61 -51.79 -16.66
N SER A 21 26.61 -52.67 -16.53
CA SER A 21 25.72 -53.06 -15.43
C SER A 21 26.38 -53.70 -14.19
N GLY A 22 25.69 -53.71 -13.05
CA GLY A 22 25.97 -54.66 -11.96
C GLY A 22 25.18 -54.43 -10.66
N SER A 23 24.08 -55.15 -10.51
CA SER A 23 23.24 -55.32 -9.31
C SER A 23 23.91 -56.11 -8.18
N ALA A 24 23.59 -55.80 -6.92
CA ALA A 24 23.40 -56.81 -5.86
C ALA A 24 22.64 -56.24 -4.64
N GLU A 25 21.59 -56.94 -4.25
CA GLU A 25 20.71 -56.76 -3.09
C GLU A 25 21.33 -57.23 -1.76
N SER A 26 20.60 -56.97 -0.66
CA SER A 26 20.36 -57.80 0.56
C SER A 26 20.49 -56.93 1.82
N THR A 27 19.64 -56.96 2.86
CA THR A 27 18.47 -57.79 3.21
C THR A 27 17.60 -57.02 4.21
N PHE A 28 16.31 -57.38 4.22
CA PHE A 28 15.22 -56.94 5.08
C PHE A 28 15.14 -57.70 6.41
N GLY A 29 14.38 -57.15 7.38
CA GLY A 29 13.67 -57.89 8.44
C GLY A 29 13.95 -57.34 9.86
N SER A 30 13.09 -56.61 10.59
CA SER A 30 11.65 -56.69 10.97
C SER A 30 11.41 -57.34 12.34
N GLN A 31 10.47 -56.72 13.09
CA GLN A 31 9.67 -57.18 14.26
C GLN A 31 10.27 -56.90 15.66
N ASP A 32 9.70 -55.98 16.45
CA ASP A 32 8.40 -55.99 17.20
C ASP A 32 8.44 -56.84 18.48
N GLN A 33 8.30 -56.21 19.66
CA GLN A 33 7.22 -56.42 20.66
C GLN A 33 7.56 -55.91 22.07
N ALA A 34 6.47 -55.63 22.80
CA ALA A 34 6.31 -54.81 24.00
C ALA A 34 6.37 -55.53 25.37
N ALA A 35 6.08 -54.76 26.43
CA ALA A 35 5.79 -55.08 27.86
C ALA A 35 6.98 -54.81 28.82
N GLY A 36 6.86 -54.25 30.04
CA GLY A 36 5.75 -53.80 30.88
C GLY A 36 6.27 -53.51 32.32
N THR A 37 5.61 -52.56 33.03
CA THR A 37 5.37 -52.46 34.50
C THR A 37 6.50 -52.32 35.57
N GLY A 38 6.36 -51.25 36.40
CA GLY A 38 6.60 -51.16 37.87
C GLY A 38 8.06 -51.06 38.36
N SER A 39 8.45 -50.50 39.52
CA SER A 39 7.88 -49.64 40.57
C SER A 39 8.94 -49.54 41.69
N VAL A 40 8.90 -48.48 42.51
CA VAL A 40 9.41 -48.35 43.90
C VAL A 40 10.88 -47.95 44.15
N SER A 41 10.96 -47.00 45.09
CA SER A 41 12.02 -46.34 45.84
C SER A 41 12.93 -47.22 46.70
N SER A 42 14.17 -46.78 46.95
CA SER A 42 14.78 -46.63 48.30
C SER A 42 16.29 -46.28 48.23
N GLN A 43 16.69 -45.15 48.84
CA GLN A 43 18.05 -44.90 49.38
C GLN A 43 18.30 -45.81 50.62
N PRO A 44 19.51 -45.95 51.24
CA PRO A 44 20.65 -45.01 51.34
C PRO A 44 22.09 -45.63 51.42
N ALA A 45 23.12 -44.76 51.51
CA ALA A 45 24.35 -44.87 52.34
C ALA A 45 25.64 -44.34 51.66
N GLN A 46 26.05 -43.14 52.10
CA GLN A 46 27.38 -42.63 52.50
C GLN A 46 28.73 -43.12 51.89
N ASP A 47 29.56 -42.09 51.66
CA ASP A 47 31.04 -41.99 51.74
C ASP A 47 31.93 -42.44 50.57
N LEU A 48 32.39 -41.48 49.74
CA LEU A 48 33.77 -40.93 49.73
C LEU A 48 33.96 -39.92 48.55
N PRO A 49 34.83 -38.90 48.70
CA PRO A 49 34.89 -37.69 47.86
C PRO A 49 35.89 -37.79 46.69
N GLU A 50 35.95 -36.73 45.88
CA GLU A 50 36.95 -36.44 44.84
C GLU A 50 36.72 -37.11 43.46
N LEU A 51 35.94 -36.43 42.58
CA LEU A 51 36.17 -36.44 41.12
C LEU A 51 35.30 -35.48 40.29
N SER A 52 34.51 -34.58 40.90
CA SER A 52 33.70 -33.60 40.14
C SER A 52 34.26 -32.18 40.05
N GLN A 53 35.40 -31.86 40.69
CA GLN A 53 35.99 -30.50 40.64
C GLN A 53 37.02 -30.27 39.51
N SER A 54 37.28 -31.26 38.65
CA SER A 54 38.16 -31.11 37.49
C SER A 54 37.42 -30.91 36.17
N ALA A 55 36.10 -31.04 36.13
CA ALA A 55 35.30 -30.75 34.93
C ALA A 55 34.86 -29.27 34.87
N ASP A 56 34.60 -28.63 36.02
CA ASP A 56 34.17 -27.22 36.05
C ASP A 56 35.32 -26.23 35.83
N LYS A 57 36.56 -26.57 36.17
CA LYS A 57 37.73 -25.68 35.96
C LYS A 57 38.28 -25.67 34.53
N ALA A 58 37.85 -26.60 33.67
CA ALA A 58 38.18 -26.58 32.25
C ALA A 58 37.14 -25.79 31.41
N ALA A 59 35.92 -25.60 31.94
CA ALA A 59 34.87 -24.83 31.28
C ALA A 59 35.03 -23.30 31.51
N GLU A 60 35.63 -22.88 32.63
CA GLU A 60 35.87 -21.46 32.93
C GLU A 60 37.12 -20.87 32.24
N SER A 61 38.08 -21.70 31.81
CA SER A 61 39.31 -21.22 31.15
C SER A 61 39.20 -21.10 29.62
N ALA A 62 38.11 -21.57 29.01
CA ALA A 62 37.84 -21.39 27.58
C ALA A 62 36.96 -20.15 27.29
N ALA A 63 36.49 -19.46 28.34
CA ALA A 63 35.66 -18.27 28.25
C ALA A 63 36.46 -16.94 28.22
N ASP A 64 37.80 -16.99 28.36
CA ASP A 64 38.66 -15.80 28.54
C ASP A 64 39.79 -15.66 27.50
N ALA A 65 39.68 -16.30 26.33
CA ALA A 65 40.73 -16.26 25.29
C ALA A 65 40.20 -16.02 23.86
N GLY A 66 39.21 -15.14 23.74
CA GLY A 66 38.62 -14.72 22.47
C GLY A 66 38.33 -13.22 22.39
N ALA A 67 39.03 -12.39 23.17
CA ALA A 67 39.00 -10.94 23.07
C ALA A 67 40.10 -10.48 22.10
N ALA A 68 39.80 -10.53 20.80
CA ALA A 68 40.44 -9.66 19.83
C ALA A 68 39.45 -8.51 19.58
N GLU A 69 39.81 -7.33 20.08
CA GLU A 69 39.05 -6.09 19.94
C GLU A 69 38.72 -5.82 18.46
N ASN A 70 37.43 -5.87 18.11
CA ASN A 70 36.88 -5.14 16.98
C ASN A 70 36.42 -3.77 17.52
N PRO A 71 37.02 -2.65 17.13
CA PRO A 71 36.75 -1.35 17.74
C PRO A 71 35.47 -0.65 17.24
N GLU A 72 34.39 -1.37 16.94
CA GLU A 72 33.15 -0.77 16.39
C GLU A 72 31.86 -1.33 17.01
N GLN A 73 31.79 -1.44 18.35
CA GLN A 73 30.53 -1.61 19.07
C GLN A 73 30.45 -0.64 20.26
N GLU A 74 30.37 0.65 19.96
CA GLU A 74 29.71 1.64 20.82
C GLU A 74 28.33 1.94 20.25
N GLU A 75 27.35 1.06 20.48
CA GLU A 75 25.93 1.40 20.39
C GLU A 75 25.37 1.49 21.81
N GLY A 76 24.81 2.64 22.18
CA GLY A 76 24.09 2.77 23.44
C GLY A 76 23.91 4.17 24.04
N ALA A 77 24.35 5.23 23.39
CA ALA A 77 23.77 6.56 23.62
C ALA A 77 22.71 6.78 22.55
N ASP A 78 21.45 7.01 22.97
CA ASP A 78 20.30 7.27 22.10
C ASP A 78 20.65 8.43 21.14
N TYR A 79 21.01 8.07 19.90
CA TYR A 79 21.50 9.04 18.95
C TYR A 79 20.35 9.92 18.50
N THR A 80 20.47 11.21 18.77
CA THR A 80 19.53 12.21 18.29
C THR A 80 20.21 13.12 17.29
N SER A 81 19.61 13.26 16.11
CA SER A 81 20.03 14.28 15.17
C SER A 81 19.68 15.65 15.73
N ARG A 82 20.48 16.68 15.43
CA ARG A 82 20.12 18.07 15.78
C ARG A 82 18.78 18.52 15.17
N PHE A 83 18.34 17.87 14.10
CA PHE A 83 17.09 18.19 13.40
C PHE A 83 15.90 17.36 13.90
N THR A 84 16.11 16.42 14.82
CA THR A 84 15.07 15.55 15.39
C THR A 84 13.94 16.38 16.02
N GLY A 85 12.69 16.08 15.66
CA GLY A 85 11.51 16.75 16.22
C GLY A 85 11.32 18.21 15.77
N THR A 86 12.02 18.66 14.73
CA THR A 86 11.92 20.02 14.20
C THR A 86 11.22 20.08 12.84
N PHE A 87 10.88 21.28 12.36
CA PHE A 87 10.34 21.50 11.02
C PHE A 87 11.22 20.88 9.90
N TRP A 88 12.55 20.79 10.13
CA TRP A 88 13.48 20.20 9.18
C TRP A 88 13.26 18.71 8.95
N ALA A 89 12.58 18.01 9.87
CA ALA A 89 12.21 16.60 9.69
C ALA A 89 11.29 16.38 8.47
N LEU A 90 10.55 17.40 8.03
CA LEU A 90 9.69 17.36 6.84
C LEU A 90 10.39 17.85 5.57
N LEU A 91 11.64 18.33 5.65
CA LEU A 91 12.37 18.81 4.47
C LEU A 91 12.61 17.70 3.43
N PRO A 92 13.01 16.46 3.78
CA PRO A 92 13.27 15.40 2.81
C PRO A 92 12.09 15.13 1.86
N PRO A 93 10.85 14.92 2.36
CA PRO A 93 9.72 14.72 1.47
C PRO A 93 9.31 15.97 0.69
N VAL A 94 9.47 17.18 1.27
CA VAL A 94 9.22 18.43 0.55
C VAL A 94 10.14 18.55 -0.68
N ILE A 95 11.41 18.20 -0.55
CA ILE A 95 12.37 18.18 -1.67
C ILE A 95 11.92 17.17 -2.73
N ALA A 96 11.61 15.93 -2.32
CA ALA A 96 11.18 14.89 -3.25
C ALA A 96 9.95 15.31 -4.05
N ILE A 97 8.94 15.87 -3.39
CA ILE A 97 7.69 16.26 -4.04
C ILE A 97 7.89 17.47 -4.95
N ALA A 98 8.60 18.50 -4.48
CA ALA A 98 8.87 19.69 -5.28
C ALA A 98 9.60 19.32 -6.58
N LEU A 99 10.64 18.48 -6.47
CA LEU A 99 11.38 18.00 -7.63
C LEU A 99 10.51 17.11 -8.52
N ALA A 100 9.69 16.21 -7.97
CA ALA A 100 8.84 15.33 -8.79
C ALA A 100 7.85 16.14 -9.63
N LEU A 101 7.26 17.19 -9.07
CA LEU A 101 6.33 18.07 -9.76
C LEU A 101 7.00 18.98 -10.80
N ILE A 102 8.22 19.46 -10.53
CA ILE A 102 8.96 20.35 -11.45
C ILE A 102 9.61 19.56 -12.59
N THR A 103 10.36 18.52 -12.24
CA THR A 103 11.17 17.74 -13.19
C THR A 103 10.34 16.72 -13.97
N LYS A 104 9.18 16.33 -13.42
CA LYS A 104 8.39 15.19 -13.93
C LYS A 104 9.15 13.86 -13.92
N GLU A 105 10.17 13.75 -13.05
CA GLU A 105 10.99 12.56 -12.89
C GLU A 105 10.88 12.05 -11.45
N VAL A 106 10.18 10.93 -11.24
CA VAL A 106 9.79 10.48 -9.88
C VAL A 106 10.95 9.80 -9.16
N TYR A 107 11.69 8.93 -9.85
CA TYR A 107 12.80 8.17 -9.26
C TYR A 107 13.93 9.07 -8.75
N SER A 108 14.37 10.03 -9.57
CA SER A 108 15.46 10.95 -9.21
C SER A 108 15.04 11.87 -8.07
N SER A 109 13.79 12.34 -8.09
CA SER A 109 13.25 13.22 -7.06
C SER A 109 13.15 12.52 -5.70
N LEU A 110 12.63 11.29 -5.68
CA LEU A 110 12.60 10.46 -4.49
C LEU A 110 14.00 10.18 -3.95
N PHE A 111 14.95 9.80 -4.80
CA PHE A 111 16.33 9.55 -4.40
C PHE A 111 16.97 10.80 -3.77
N LEU A 112 16.79 11.98 -4.37
CA LEU A 112 17.31 13.23 -3.81
C LEU A 112 16.66 13.60 -2.47
N GLY A 113 15.37 13.29 -2.29
CA GLY A 113 14.72 13.39 -0.98
C GLY A 113 15.37 12.49 0.07
N ILE A 114 15.63 11.23 -0.26
CA ILE A 114 16.29 10.27 0.65
C ILE A 114 17.69 10.77 1.02
N VAL A 115 18.45 11.24 0.03
CA VAL A 115 19.79 11.82 0.24
C VAL A 115 19.72 13.05 1.15
N ALA A 116 18.72 13.92 0.98
CA ALA A 116 18.52 15.07 1.85
C ALA A 116 18.19 14.64 3.30
N GLY A 117 17.36 13.61 3.47
CA GLY A 117 17.05 13.03 4.78
C GLY A 117 18.26 12.41 5.47
N GLY A 118 19.02 11.60 4.74
CA GLY A 118 20.28 11.05 5.22
C GLY A 118 21.29 12.14 5.58
N PHE A 119 21.35 13.22 4.79
CA PHE A 119 22.23 14.36 5.07
C PHE A 119 21.86 15.07 6.37
N LEU A 120 20.57 15.29 6.64
CA LEU A 120 20.12 15.84 7.93
C LEU A 120 20.40 14.88 9.09
N TYR A 121 20.11 13.60 8.89
CA TYR A 121 20.34 12.55 9.89
C TYR A 121 21.82 12.38 10.25
N ALA A 122 22.74 12.77 9.37
CA ALA A 122 24.19 12.71 9.59
C ALA A 122 24.72 13.67 10.66
N PHE A 123 23.96 14.70 11.04
CA PHE A 123 24.35 15.68 12.06
C PHE A 123 23.91 15.22 13.45
N ASN A 124 24.87 14.99 14.34
CA ASN A 124 24.57 14.72 15.74
C ASN A 124 24.01 15.97 16.47
N SER A 125 23.58 15.80 17.72
CA SER A 125 23.06 16.87 18.57
C SER A 125 24.01 18.07 18.72
N GLU A 126 25.33 17.83 18.68
CA GLU A 126 26.38 18.86 18.73
C GLU A 126 26.64 19.55 17.37
N GLY A 127 26.03 19.05 16.28
CA GLY A 127 26.18 19.58 14.93
C GLY A 127 27.41 19.06 14.17
N MET A 128 28.05 17.99 14.64
CA MET A 128 29.10 17.29 13.90
C MET A 128 28.50 16.38 12.83
N PHE A 129 29.03 16.47 11.61
CA PHE A 129 28.61 15.65 10.48
C PHE A 129 29.38 14.32 10.43
N SER A 130 28.66 13.20 10.21
CA SER A 130 29.27 11.89 9.95
C SER A 130 28.78 11.31 8.62
N PHE A 131 29.71 11.10 7.69
CA PHE A 131 29.42 10.49 6.40
C PHE A 131 28.95 9.03 6.55
N GLU A 132 29.54 8.29 7.47
CA GLU A 132 29.15 6.91 7.75
C GLU A 132 27.69 6.84 8.21
N ARG A 133 27.25 7.76 9.09
CA ARG A 133 25.85 7.84 9.53
C ARG A 133 24.90 8.22 8.41
N MET A 134 25.31 9.13 7.53
CA MET A 134 24.54 9.44 6.31
C MET A 134 24.31 8.17 5.50
N PHE A 135 25.38 7.43 5.23
CA PHE A 135 25.33 6.23 4.39
C PHE A 135 24.55 5.10 5.05
N ASN A 136 24.80 4.81 6.33
CA ASN A 136 24.07 3.82 7.11
C ASN A 136 22.59 4.20 7.25
N GLY A 137 22.28 5.48 7.48
CA GLY A 137 20.89 5.97 7.44
C GLY A 137 20.23 5.65 6.11
N ILE A 138 20.83 6.05 4.99
CA ILE A 138 20.23 5.81 3.67
C ILE A 138 20.11 4.31 3.35
N VAL A 139 21.19 3.55 3.50
CA VAL A 139 21.25 2.16 3.05
C VAL A 139 20.63 1.21 4.07
N GLN A 140 21.10 1.22 5.31
CA GLN A 140 20.67 0.27 6.33
C GLN A 140 19.25 0.60 6.82
N GLU A 141 19.02 1.84 7.27
CA GLU A 141 17.71 2.24 7.82
C GLU A 141 16.69 2.56 6.72
N GLY A 142 17.13 3.11 5.59
CA GLY A 142 16.28 3.50 4.47
C GLY A 142 15.90 2.31 3.58
N PHE A 143 16.88 1.65 2.96
CA PHE A 143 16.60 0.58 1.99
C PHE A 143 16.49 -0.81 2.62
N VAL A 144 17.52 -1.27 3.32
CA VAL A 144 17.62 -2.65 3.81
C VAL A 144 16.51 -2.95 4.81
N LYS A 145 16.33 -2.11 5.83
CA LYS A 145 15.29 -2.29 6.85
C LYS A 145 13.88 -2.26 6.27
N GLN A 146 13.61 -1.34 5.34
CA GLN A 146 12.27 -1.22 4.73
C GLN A 146 11.97 -2.37 3.75
N LEU A 147 12.98 -2.89 3.05
CA LEU A 147 12.82 -4.07 2.19
C LEU A 147 12.78 -5.39 2.96
N ALA A 148 13.28 -5.41 4.21
CA ALA A 148 13.20 -6.56 5.12
C ALA A 148 11.94 -6.52 6.02
N ASP A 149 11.24 -5.38 6.04
CA ASP A 149 10.02 -5.22 6.83
C ASP A 149 8.92 -6.17 6.34
N GLN A 150 8.31 -6.91 7.29
CA GLN A 150 7.36 -7.98 6.98
C GLN A 150 6.11 -7.46 6.26
N TRP A 151 5.64 -6.27 6.63
CA TRP A 151 4.47 -5.65 6.01
C TRP A 151 4.77 -5.26 4.58
N ASN A 152 5.87 -4.54 4.37
CA ASN A 152 6.32 -4.12 3.05
C ASN A 152 6.55 -5.31 2.11
N VAL A 153 7.21 -6.37 2.59
CA VAL A 153 7.42 -7.62 1.83
C VAL A 153 6.08 -8.29 1.48
N GLY A 154 5.11 -8.30 2.39
CA GLY A 154 3.76 -8.81 2.11
C GLY A 154 3.11 -8.11 0.92
N ILE A 155 3.21 -6.78 0.86
CA ILE A 155 2.72 -5.98 -0.27
C ILE A 155 3.50 -6.30 -1.55
N LEU A 156 4.83 -6.37 -1.49
CA LEU A 156 5.65 -6.72 -2.67
C LEU A 156 5.28 -8.09 -3.26
N ILE A 157 5.07 -9.10 -2.41
CA ILE A 157 4.60 -10.43 -2.83
C ILE A 157 3.25 -10.32 -3.53
N PHE A 158 2.29 -9.61 -2.91
CA PHE A 158 0.96 -9.42 -3.48
C PHE A 158 1.01 -8.75 -4.86
N LEU A 159 1.81 -7.69 -5.03
CA LEU A 159 2.01 -7.00 -6.30
C LEU A 159 2.52 -7.94 -7.38
N VAL A 160 3.59 -8.68 -7.09
CA VAL A 160 4.21 -9.63 -8.03
C VAL A 160 3.19 -10.68 -8.45
N VAL A 161 2.53 -11.32 -7.48
CA VAL A 161 1.55 -12.38 -7.76
C VAL A 161 0.39 -11.87 -8.61
N LEU A 162 -0.10 -10.66 -8.33
CA LEU A 162 -1.13 -10.03 -9.14
C LEU A 162 -0.64 -9.74 -10.56
N GLY A 163 0.59 -9.26 -10.72
CA GLY A 163 1.24 -9.15 -12.03
C GLY A 163 1.23 -10.47 -12.80
N VAL A 164 1.55 -11.59 -12.13
CA VAL A 164 1.52 -12.93 -12.75
C VAL A 164 0.11 -13.31 -13.20
N ILE A 165 -0.90 -13.13 -12.34
CA ILE A 165 -2.30 -13.43 -12.67
C ILE A 165 -2.76 -12.59 -13.86
N VAL A 166 -2.41 -11.29 -13.91
CA VAL A 166 -2.73 -10.40 -15.03
C VAL A 166 -2.11 -10.87 -16.34
N VAL A 167 -0.84 -11.26 -16.33
CA VAL A 167 -0.17 -11.83 -17.52
C VAL A 167 -0.87 -13.11 -17.97
N MET A 168 -1.25 -14.00 -17.04
CA MET A 168 -1.97 -15.22 -17.38
C MET A 168 -3.36 -14.93 -17.99
N MET A 169 -4.13 -14.00 -17.43
CA MET A 169 -5.43 -13.57 -17.96
C MET A 169 -5.30 -13.02 -19.39
N ASN A 170 -4.28 -12.19 -19.64
CA ASN A 170 -4.04 -11.61 -20.96
C ASN A 170 -3.63 -12.68 -21.98
N ARG A 171 -2.68 -13.55 -21.64
CA ARG A 171 -2.22 -14.65 -22.50
C ARG A 171 -3.36 -15.63 -22.83
N ALA A 172 -4.23 -15.91 -21.86
CA ALA A 172 -5.43 -16.73 -22.06
C ALA A 172 -6.45 -16.08 -23.00
N GLY A 173 -6.32 -14.78 -23.30
CA GLY A 173 -7.25 -13.99 -24.11
C GLY A 173 -8.49 -13.52 -23.34
N GLY A 174 -8.48 -13.61 -22.02
CA GLY A 174 -9.61 -13.24 -21.15
C GLY A 174 -9.94 -11.74 -21.25
N SER A 175 -8.93 -10.88 -21.18
CA SER A 175 -9.07 -9.42 -21.28
C SER A 175 -9.69 -8.96 -22.61
N ARG A 176 -9.31 -9.59 -23.72
CA ARG A 176 -9.90 -9.33 -25.05
C ARG A 176 -11.36 -9.77 -25.09
N ALA A 177 -11.65 -11.00 -24.68
CA ALA A 177 -13.00 -11.55 -24.69
C ALA A 177 -13.97 -10.77 -23.77
N TYR A 178 -13.47 -10.34 -22.61
CA TYR A 178 -14.20 -9.45 -21.71
C TYR A 178 -14.45 -8.08 -22.36
N GLY A 179 -13.45 -7.47 -22.98
CA GLY A 179 -13.62 -6.22 -23.72
C GLY A 179 -14.69 -6.32 -24.80
N GLU A 180 -14.65 -7.36 -25.64
CA GLU A 180 -15.65 -7.59 -26.71
C GLU A 180 -17.07 -7.79 -26.13
N TRP A 181 -17.21 -8.58 -25.08
CA TRP A 181 -18.50 -8.78 -24.41
C TRP A 181 -19.01 -7.51 -23.74
N ALA A 182 -18.15 -6.79 -23.02
CA ALA A 182 -18.51 -5.58 -22.31
C ALA A 182 -18.95 -4.48 -23.28
N ALA A 183 -18.35 -4.40 -24.47
CA ALA A 183 -18.78 -3.51 -25.55
C ALA A 183 -20.28 -3.68 -25.92
N THR A 184 -20.82 -4.89 -25.81
CA THR A 184 -22.23 -5.17 -26.11
C THR A 184 -23.19 -4.70 -25.01
N LYS A 185 -22.69 -4.58 -23.77
CA LYS A 185 -23.48 -4.25 -22.58
C LYS A 185 -23.33 -2.79 -22.16
N ILE A 186 -22.12 -2.25 -22.21
CA ILE A 186 -21.76 -0.90 -21.81
C ILE A 186 -21.78 -0.04 -23.09
N ARG A 187 -22.78 0.83 -23.21
CA ARG A 187 -23.07 1.54 -24.47
C ARG A 187 -22.55 2.98 -24.52
N GLY A 188 -21.76 3.41 -23.55
CA GLY A 188 -21.22 4.77 -23.56
C GLY A 188 -20.18 5.08 -22.49
N ARG A 189 -19.55 6.25 -22.64
CA ARG A 189 -18.52 6.78 -21.72
C ARG A 189 -19.01 6.85 -20.28
N ARG A 190 -20.21 7.38 -20.06
CA ARG A 190 -20.78 7.53 -18.71
C ARG A 190 -20.99 6.16 -18.06
N SER A 191 -21.59 5.20 -18.78
CA SER A 191 -21.78 3.85 -18.26
C SER A 191 -20.46 3.14 -17.96
N ALA A 192 -19.40 3.38 -18.74
CA ALA A 192 -18.08 2.84 -18.45
C ALA A 192 -17.50 3.42 -17.15
N GLN A 193 -17.59 4.74 -16.94
CA GLN A 193 -17.13 5.38 -15.70
C GLN A 193 -17.93 4.92 -14.48
N PHE A 194 -19.26 4.81 -14.59
CA PHE A 194 -20.09 4.25 -13.52
C PHE A 194 -19.81 2.77 -13.25
N ALA A 195 -19.49 1.99 -14.27
CA ALA A 195 -19.07 0.59 -14.09
C ALA A 195 -17.72 0.51 -13.37
N THR A 196 -16.75 1.38 -13.72
CA THR A 196 -15.47 1.48 -13.01
C THR A 196 -15.69 1.86 -11.56
N PHE A 197 -16.48 2.91 -11.31
CA PHE A 197 -16.81 3.35 -9.96
C PHE A 197 -17.52 2.25 -9.17
N GLY A 198 -18.50 1.57 -9.77
CA GLY A 198 -19.25 0.50 -9.12
C GLY A 198 -18.39 -0.71 -8.77
N LEU A 199 -17.44 -1.08 -9.64
CA LEU A 199 -16.49 -2.15 -9.35
C LEU A 199 -15.51 -1.75 -8.23
N GLY A 200 -14.99 -0.52 -8.25
CA GLY A 200 -14.17 -0.01 -7.14
C GLY A 200 -14.95 0.04 -5.83
N ALA A 201 -16.20 0.49 -5.86
CA ALA A 201 -17.07 0.47 -4.70
C ALA A 201 -17.38 -0.94 -4.18
N LEU A 202 -17.39 -1.95 -5.06
CA LEU A 202 -17.59 -3.35 -4.69
C LEU A 202 -16.33 -3.95 -4.04
N ILE A 203 -15.14 -3.53 -4.47
CA ILE A 203 -13.84 -4.01 -3.96
C ILE A 203 -13.36 -3.11 -2.81
N PHE A 204 -14.20 -2.91 -1.80
CA PHE A 204 -13.93 -2.01 -0.67
C PHE A 204 -13.08 -2.63 0.45
N VAL A 205 -12.72 -3.91 0.30
CA VAL A 205 -12.07 -4.68 1.36
C VAL A 205 -10.68 -4.12 1.68
N ASP A 206 -9.93 -3.78 0.64
CA ASP A 206 -8.57 -3.26 0.72
C ASP A 206 -8.25 -2.42 -0.51
N ASP A 207 -7.55 -1.30 -0.32
CA ASP A 207 -7.27 -0.27 -1.32
C ASP A 207 -6.17 -0.68 -2.31
N TYR A 208 -5.13 -1.40 -1.85
CA TYR A 208 -4.12 -1.96 -2.74
C TYR A 208 -4.74 -2.99 -3.67
N PHE A 209 -5.57 -3.86 -3.11
CA PHE A 209 -6.29 -4.85 -3.88
C PHE A 209 -7.26 -4.22 -4.89
N ASN A 210 -7.98 -3.17 -4.48
CA ASN A 210 -8.87 -2.39 -5.33
C ASN A 210 -8.13 -1.79 -6.53
N CYS A 211 -7.04 -1.06 -6.28
CA CYS A 211 -6.32 -0.31 -7.30
C CYS A 211 -5.92 -1.15 -8.51
N LEU A 212 -5.37 -2.33 -8.26
CA LEU A 212 -4.87 -3.19 -9.32
C LEU A 212 -5.98 -4.03 -9.98
N THR A 213 -6.94 -4.52 -9.20
CA THR A 213 -8.02 -5.36 -9.72
C THR A 213 -8.95 -4.56 -10.62
N VAL A 214 -9.44 -3.41 -10.15
CA VAL A 214 -10.35 -2.55 -10.93
C VAL A 214 -9.67 -2.10 -12.22
N GLY A 215 -8.40 -1.71 -12.15
CA GLY A 215 -7.60 -1.36 -13.32
C GLY A 215 -7.55 -2.50 -14.34
N SER A 216 -7.16 -3.70 -13.92
CA SER A 216 -7.07 -4.85 -14.83
C SER A 216 -8.38 -5.19 -15.55
N VAL A 217 -9.50 -5.09 -14.85
CA VAL A 217 -10.83 -5.41 -15.37
C VAL A 217 -11.37 -4.29 -16.26
N MET A 218 -11.20 -3.03 -15.87
CA MET A 218 -11.88 -1.90 -16.53
C MET A 218 -11.10 -1.31 -17.69
N ARG A 219 -9.77 -1.50 -17.77
CA ARG A 219 -8.93 -1.01 -18.86
C ARG A 219 -9.53 -1.28 -20.26
N PRO A 220 -9.88 -2.54 -20.65
CA PRO A 220 -10.42 -2.80 -21.98
C PRO A 220 -11.74 -2.06 -22.28
N ILE A 221 -12.56 -1.82 -21.25
CA ILE A 221 -13.84 -1.12 -21.39
C ILE A 221 -13.62 0.37 -21.59
N THR A 222 -12.76 0.97 -20.76
CA THR A 222 -12.48 2.40 -20.83
C THR A 222 -11.80 2.79 -22.14
N ASP A 223 -10.93 1.92 -22.68
CA ASP A 223 -10.22 2.16 -23.93
C ASP A 223 -11.16 2.21 -25.13
N GLN A 224 -12.11 1.27 -25.21
CA GLN A 224 -13.13 1.26 -26.26
C GLN A 224 -14.00 2.51 -26.24
N HIS A 225 -14.25 3.05 -25.04
CA HIS A 225 -14.99 4.29 -24.86
C HIS A 225 -14.12 5.54 -24.89
N ARG A 226 -12.82 5.41 -25.22
CA ARG A 226 -11.87 6.51 -25.35
C ARG A 226 -11.69 7.35 -24.08
N ILE A 227 -11.81 6.73 -22.91
CA ILE A 227 -11.51 7.36 -21.63
C ILE A 227 -9.99 7.30 -21.45
N SER A 228 -9.35 8.42 -21.11
CA SER A 228 -7.90 8.48 -20.93
C SER A 228 -7.43 7.57 -19.81
N ARG A 229 -6.20 7.05 -19.92
CA ARG A 229 -5.59 6.23 -18.86
C ARG A 229 -5.48 6.99 -17.54
N ALA A 230 -5.23 8.30 -17.61
CA ALA A 230 -5.19 9.19 -16.45
C ALA A 230 -6.57 9.29 -15.76
N LYS A 231 -7.66 9.41 -16.51
CA LYS A 231 -9.03 9.42 -15.96
C LYS A 231 -9.38 8.07 -15.34
N LEU A 232 -8.99 6.96 -15.97
CA LEU A 232 -9.17 5.63 -15.37
C LEU A 232 -8.41 5.52 -14.04
N ALA A 233 -7.14 5.94 -14.00
CA ALA A 233 -6.33 5.95 -12.79
C ALA A 233 -6.99 6.77 -11.68
N TYR A 234 -7.49 7.98 -11.99
CA TYR A 234 -8.26 8.81 -11.05
C TYR A 234 -9.52 8.12 -10.53
N LEU A 235 -10.30 7.46 -11.39
CA LEU A 235 -11.51 6.74 -10.96
C LEU A 235 -11.17 5.58 -10.04
N ILE A 236 -10.09 4.85 -10.33
CA ILE A 236 -9.60 3.77 -9.49
C ILE A 236 -9.19 4.32 -8.12
N ASP A 237 -8.28 5.29 -8.09
CA ASP A 237 -7.71 5.86 -6.87
C ASP A 237 -8.80 6.48 -5.97
N ALA A 238 -9.72 7.24 -6.58
CA ALA A 238 -10.84 7.87 -5.89
C ALA A 238 -11.89 6.87 -5.35
N THR A 239 -11.80 5.59 -5.74
CA THR A 239 -12.64 4.51 -5.23
C THR A 239 -11.90 3.47 -4.40
N ALA A 240 -10.58 3.59 -4.27
CA ALA A 240 -9.76 2.73 -3.43
C ALA A 240 -9.81 3.26 -1.98
N ALA A 241 -8.85 4.07 -1.57
CA ALA A 241 -8.75 4.59 -0.21
C ALA A 241 -10.04 5.30 0.28
N PRO A 242 -10.71 6.17 -0.49
CA PRO A 242 -11.96 6.82 -0.06
C PRO A 242 -13.10 5.87 0.26
N ILE A 243 -13.20 4.71 -0.40
CA ILE A 243 -14.27 3.74 -0.11
C ILE A 243 -13.85 2.82 1.03
N CYS A 244 -12.58 2.39 1.06
CA CYS A 244 -12.06 1.55 2.13
C CYS A 244 -12.18 2.22 3.51
N ILE A 245 -11.93 3.53 3.63
CA ILE A 245 -12.03 4.24 4.91
C ILE A 245 -13.48 4.43 5.41
N ILE A 246 -14.50 4.31 4.56
CA ILE A 246 -15.91 4.42 4.95
C ILE A 246 -16.63 3.08 5.03
N ALA A 247 -15.95 1.99 4.66
CA ALA A 247 -16.51 0.66 4.70
C ALA A 247 -16.34 0.04 6.10
N PRO A 248 -17.42 -0.40 6.78
CA PRO A 248 -17.35 -0.99 8.13
C PRO A 248 -16.55 -2.30 8.21
N ILE A 249 -16.39 -2.98 7.08
CA ILE A 249 -15.68 -4.26 6.96
C ILE A 249 -14.57 -4.05 5.90
N SER A 250 -13.50 -3.39 6.30
CA SER A 250 -12.32 -3.13 5.47
C SER A 250 -11.05 -3.19 6.32
N SER A 251 -9.88 -3.30 5.68
CA SER A 251 -8.59 -3.30 6.37
C SER A 251 -8.41 -2.02 7.21
N TRP A 252 -9.03 -0.92 6.80
CA TRP A 252 -8.97 0.37 7.47
C TRP A 252 -9.82 0.40 8.76
N ALA A 253 -10.99 -0.24 8.76
CA ALA A 253 -11.82 -0.38 9.96
C ALA A 253 -11.09 -1.16 11.06
N ALA A 254 -10.32 -2.17 10.68
CA ALA A 254 -9.47 -2.96 11.58
C ALA A 254 -8.41 -2.09 12.29
N ALA A 255 -7.70 -1.27 11.51
CA ALA A 255 -6.62 -0.41 12.00
C ALA A 255 -7.07 0.61 13.06
N VAL A 256 -8.20 1.29 12.79
CA VAL A 256 -8.75 2.30 13.71
C VAL A 256 -9.37 1.65 14.94
N SER A 257 -9.92 0.44 14.80
CA SER A 257 -10.53 -0.27 15.92
C SER A 257 -9.51 -0.78 16.94
N GLY A 258 -8.25 -1.00 16.53
CA GLY A 258 -7.17 -1.49 17.38
C GLY A 258 -6.38 -0.40 18.11
N THR A 259 -6.60 0.89 17.79
CA THR A 259 -5.73 1.99 18.24
C THR A 259 -6.26 2.78 19.44
N VAL A 260 -7.51 2.60 19.86
CA VAL A 260 -8.10 3.33 21.00
C VAL A 260 -8.46 2.36 22.12
N GLU A 261 -7.62 2.33 23.15
CA GLU A 261 -7.86 1.51 24.35
C GLU A 261 -9.05 2.04 25.17
N GLY A 262 -9.76 1.14 25.86
CA GLY A 262 -10.87 1.49 26.75
C GLY A 262 -12.21 1.82 26.08
N VAL A 263 -12.26 1.84 24.74
CA VAL A 263 -13.50 2.13 23.98
C VAL A 263 -13.77 1.03 22.94
N ASN A 264 -15.03 0.83 22.56
CA ASN A 264 -15.36 -0.05 21.45
C ASN A 264 -14.89 0.59 20.13
N GLY A 265 -13.69 0.22 19.67
CA GLY A 265 -13.04 0.78 18.48
C GLY A 265 -13.86 0.65 17.19
N ILE A 266 -14.65 -0.42 17.02
CA ILE A 266 -15.55 -0.58 15.87
C ILE A 266 -16.68 0.44 15.93
N SER A 267 -17.27 0.64 17.11
CA SER A 267 -18.31 1.67 17.31
C SER A 267 -17.75 3.08 17.06
N LEU A 268 -16.52 3.35 17.52
CA LEU A 268 -15.83 4.60 17.26
C LEU A 268 -15.63 4.80 15.75
N PHE A 269 -15.10 3.80 15.04
CA PHE A 269 -14.91 3.87 13.59
C PHE A 269 -16.22 4.12 12.85
N ILE A 270 -17.30 3.39 13.17
CA ILE A 270 -18.61 3.60 12.53
C ILE A 270 -19.09 5.05 12.73
N GLN A 271 -18.82 5.64 13.89
CA GLN A 271 -19.17 7.03 14.18
C GLN A 271 -18.30 8.05 13.43
N THR A 272 -17.08 7.71 13.01
CA THR A 272 -16.23 8.61 12.21
C THR A 272 -16.67 8.67 10.74
N ILE A 273 -17.30 7.61 10.20
CA ILE A 273 -17.71 7.51 8.79
C ILE A 273 -18.49 8.75 8.32
N PRO A 274 -19.55 9.21 9.01
CA PRO A 274 -20.36 10.32 8.51
C PRO A 274 -19.62 11.68 8.53
N TYR A 275 -18.58 11.80 9.35
CA TYR A 275 -17.72 12.97 9.41
C TYR A 275 -16.49 12.86 8.50
N ASN A 276 -16.34 11.76 7.74
CA ASN A 276 -15.22 11.57 6.83
C ASN A 276 -15.49 12.35 5.52
N LEU A 277 -15.41 13.68 5.64
CA LEU A 277 -15.88 14.60 4.61
C LEU A 277 -15.11 14.40 3.32
N TYR A 278 -13.79 14.24 3.36
CA TYR A 278 -12.99 14.06 2.15
C TYR A 278 -13.42 12.83 1.34
N ALA A 279 -13.58 11.68 2.00
CA ALA A 279 -13.97 10.44 1.33
C ALA A 279 -15.37 10.55 0.69
N LEU A 280 -16.35 11.01 1.47
CA LEU A 280 -17.74 11.15 1.01
C LEU A 280 -17.87 12.19 -0.11
N LEU A 281 -17.17 13.31 -0.01
CA LEU A 281 -17.18 14.37 -1.02
C LEU A 281 -16.42 13.95 -2.28
N THR A 282 -15.35 13.16 -2.17
CA THR A 282 -14.64 12.59 -3.32
C THR A 282 -15.56 11.66 -4.10
N ILE A 283 -16.29 10.78 -3.42
CA ILE A 283 -17.29 9.91 -4.05
C ILE A 283 -18.37 10.75 -4.76
N ALA A 284 -18.91 11.77 -4.08
CA ALA A 284 -19.90 12.67 -4.68
C ALA A 284 -19.35 13.40 -5.92
N MET A 285 -18.09 13.84 -5.88
CA MET A 285 -17.41 14.47 -7.01
C MET A 285 -17.26 13.49 -8.19
N VAL A 286 -16.79 12.27 -7.96
CA VAL A 286 -16.65 11.25 -9.01
C VAL A 286 -18.00 10.95 -9.68
N LEU A 287 -19.06 10.81 -8.89
CA LEU A 287 -20.42 10.61 -9.41
C LEU A 287 -20.89 11.80 -10.26
N PHE A 288 -20.64 13.03 -9.80
CA PHE A 288 -20.97 14.25 -10.54
C PHE A 288 -20.21 14.33 -11.87
N LEU A 289 -18.91 14.07 -11.87
CA LEU A 289 -18.06 14.11 -13.07
C LEU A 289 -18.47 13.03 -14.07
N SER A 290 -18.73 11.81 -13.58
CA SER A 290 -19.19 10.68 -14.40
C SER A 290 -20.57 10.95 -15.03
N PHE A 291 -21.46 11.63 -14.29
CA PHE A 291 -22.79 12.01 -14.79
C PHE A 291 -22.73 13.16 -15.80
N THR A 292 -21.99 14.22 -15.49
CA THR A 292 -21.96 15.44 -16.32
C THR A 292 -21.04 15.32 -17.52
N GLY A 293 -20.01 14.46 -17.45
CA GLY A 293 -18.92 14.42 -18.42
C GLY A 293 -18.05 15.68 -18.40
N PHE A 294 -18.09 16.43 -17.29
CA PHE A 294 -17.28 17.64 -17.11
C PHE A 294 -15.91 17.27 -16.57
N ASP A 295 -14.87 17.83 -17.18
CA ASP A 295 -13.49 17.71 -16.72
C ASP A 295 -12.79 19.07 -16.79
N PHE A 296 -11.86 19.32 -15.87
CA PHE A 296 -11.14 20.58 -15.74
C PHE A 296 -9.65 20.35 -15.46
N GLY A 297 -8.86 21.43 -15.53
CA GLY A 297 -7.42 21.36 -15.35
C GLY A 297 -6.73 20.49 -16.42
N PRO A 298 -5.60 19.83 -16.08
CA PRO A 298 -4.89 18.94 -16.99
C PRO A 298 -5.74 17.75 -17.45
N MET A 299 -6.61 17.19 -16.60
CA MET A 299 -7.47 16.05 -16.93
C MET A 299 -8.34 16.33 -18.16
N ARG A 300 -8.84 17.56 -18.31
CA ARG A 300 -9.59 17.99 -19.51
C ARG A 300 -8.79 17.79 -20.79
N ARG A 301 -7.49 18.07 -20.78
CA ARG A 301 -6.60 17.88 -21.93
C ARG A 301 -6.42 16.40 -22.26
N HIS A 302 -6.20 15.55 -21.25
CA HIS A 302 -6.11 14.10 -21.44
C HIS A 302 -7.39 13.51 -22.02
N GLU A 303 -8.56 13.92 -21.52
CA GLU A 303 -9.85 13.47 -22.07
C GLU A 303 -10.10 13.98 -23.50
N GLN A 304 -9.67 15.21 -23.82
CA GLN A 304 -9.73 15.73 -25.19
C GLN A 304 -8.83 14.95 -26.14
N ASN A 305 -7.60 14.64 -25.74
CA ASN A 305 -6.67 13.82 -26.53
C ASN A 305 -7.22 12.40 -26.75
N ALA A 306 -7.77 11.80 -25.69
CA ALA A 306 -8.36 10.48 -25.75
C ALA A 306 -9.55 10.42 -26.73
N ALA A 307 -10.38 11.47 -26.78
CA ALA A 307 -11.44 11.58 -27.78
C ALA A 307 -10.92 11.53 -29.23
N HIS A 308 -9.71 12.04 -29.48
CA HIS A 308 -8.99 12.00 -30.76
C HIS A 308 -8.14 10.74 -30.99
N GLY A 309 -8.19 9.76 -30.07
CA GLY A 309 -7.51 8.47 -30.20
C GLY A 309 -6.22 8.33 -29.40
N ASP A 310 -5.78 9.38 -28.71
CA ASP A 310 -4.59 9.34 -27.85
C ASP A 310 -4.98 9.14 -26.37
N LEU A 311 -5.00 7.88 -25.93
CA LEU A 311 -5.40 7.49 -24.57
C LEU A 311 -4.36 7.82 -23.49
N TYR A 312 -3.09 7.97 -23.89
CA TYR A 312 -1.96 8.09 -22.96
C TYR A 312 -1.53 9.54 -22.79
N THR A 313 -1.62 10.38 -23.84
CA THR A 313 -1.06 11.74 -23.94
C THR A 313 0.47 11.80 -23.90
N SER A 314 1.10 11.04 -23.01
CA SER A 314 2.55 10.80 -22.94
C SER A 314 2.85 9.50 -22.18
N GLY A 315 4.08 8.98 -22.31
CA GLY A 315 4.52 7.77 -21.59
C GLY A 315 3.92 6.47 -22.13
N ALA A 316 3.46 6.46 -23.38
CA ALA A 316 2.87 5.28 -23.99
C ALA A 316 3.90 4.15 -24.17
N GLU A 317 5.17 4.49 -24.42
CA GLU A 317 6.28 3.55 -24.57
C GLU A 317 6.50 2.63 -23.36
N LEU A 318 6.16 3.08 -22.14
CA LEU A 318 6.29 2.29 -20.91
C LEU A 318 5.40 1.04 -20.91
N PHE A 319 4.26 1.11 -21.61
CA PHE A 319 3.23 0.07 -21.57
C PHE A 319 3.02 -0.63 -22.92
N GLN A 320 3.34 0.02 -24.04
CA GLN A 320 3.21 -0.55 -25.40
C GLN A 320 4.11 -1.77 -25.62
N ASN A 321 5.33 -1.77 -25.08
CA ASN A 321 6.25 -2.90 -25.19
C ASN A 321 5.71 -4.16 -24.50
N ALA A 322 4.98 -3.99 -23.38
CA ALA A 322 4.34 -5.09 -22.66
C ALA A 322 3.09 -5.63 -23.39
N GLU A 323 2.43 -4.80 -24.22
CA GLU A 323 1.24 -5.19 -24.99
C GLU A 323 1.58 -5.88 -26.32
N GLN A 324 2.70 -5.54 -26.94
CA GLN A 324 3.12 -6.14 -28.23
C GLN A 324 3.70 -7.56 -28.09
N GLU A 325 4.22 -7.94 -26.91
CA GLU A 325 4.74 -9.29 -26.66
C GLU A 325 3.64 -10.32 -26.34
N GLU A 326 2.45 -9.88 -25.93
CA GLU A 326 1.32 -10.75 -25.61
C GLU A 326 0.61 -11.25 -26.89
N LYS A 327 1.13 -12.31 -27.52
CA LYS A 327 0.37 -13.08 -28.52
C LYS A 327 -0.82 -13.76 -27.84
N ALA A 328 -1.95 -13.06 -27.75
CA ALA A 328 -3.17 -13.60 -27.16
C ALA A 328 -3.65 -14.84 -27.95
N HIS A 329 -3.91 -15.93 -27.24
CA HIS A 329 -4.59 -17.08 -27.84
C HIS A 329 -6.03 -16.68 -28.23
N SER A 330 -6.48 -17.09 -29.42
CA SER A 330 -7.78 -16.68 -29.96
C SER A 330 -9.00 -17.29 -29.24
N LYS A 331 -8.78 -18.19 -28.27
CA LYS A 331 -9.83 -18.99 -27.59
C LYS A 331 -10.30 -18.44 -26.25
N GLY A 332 -9.78 -17.30 -25.80
CA GLY A 332 -10.16 -16.70 -24.51
C GLY A 332 -11.66 -16.42 -24.40
N ARG A 333 -12.21 -16.60 -23.20
CA ARG A 333 -13.60 -16.29 -22.83
C ARG A 333 -13.63 -15.24 -21.73
N VAL A 334 -14.79 -14.60 -21.56
CA VAL A 334 -15.07 -13.67 -20.46
C VAL A 334 -14.73 -14.28 -19.08
N PHE A 335 -15.03 -15.57 -18.89
CA PHE A 335 -14.72 -16.29 -17.66
C PHE A 335 -13.22 -16.43 -17.38
N ASP A 336 -12.37 -16.37 -18.40
CA ASP A 336 -10.91 -16.44 -18.27
C ASP A 336 -10.30 -15.12 -17.74
N LEU A 337 -11.14 -14.10 -17.49
CA LEU A 337 -10.82 -12.90 -16.71
C LEU A 337 -11.61 -12.85 -15.40
N ILE A 338 -12.92 -13.15 -15.43
CA ILE A 338 -13.78 -13.04 -14.23
C ILE A 338 -13.40 -14.06 -13.15
N ILE A 339 -13.15 -15.32 -13.51
CA ILE A 339 -12.87 -16.37 -12.51
C ILE A 339 -11.58 -16.06 -11.74
N PRO A 340 -10.43 -15.76 -12.39
CA PRO A 340 -9.21 -15.39 -11.66
C PRO A 340 -9.40 -14.23 -10.70
N VAL A 341 -10.12 -13.18 -11.12
CA VAL A 341 -10.43 -12.05 -10.25
C VAL A 341 -11.29 -12.48 -9.05
N VAL A 342 -12.34 -13.26 -9.26
CA VAL A 342 -13.20 -13.74 -8.17
C VAL A 342 -12.45 -14.65 -7.21
N VAL A 343 -11.61 -15.56 -7.72
CA VAL A 343 -10.76 -16.44 -6.92
C VAL A 343 -9.81 -15.59 -6.08
N LEU A 344 -9.15 -14.61 -6.68
CA LEU A 344 -8.27 -13.67 -5.98
C LEU A 344 -9.01 -12.93 -4.85
N ILE A 345 -10.20 -12.37 -5.12
CA ILE A 345 -11.04 -11.71 -4.08
C ILE A 345 -11.29 -12.67 -2.91
N LEU A 346 -11.79 -13.87 -3.20
CA LEU A 346 -12.20 -14.82 -2.17
C LEU A 346 -11.03 -15.27 -1.30
N PHE A 347 -9.88 -15.57 -1.91
CA PHE A 347 -8.70 -16.02 -1.18
C PHE A 347 -7.98 -14.88 -0.45
N CYS A 348 -7.96 -13.65 -0.97
CA CYS A 348 -7.47 -12.48 -0.22
C CYS A 348 -8.32 -12.22 1.02
N VAL A 349 -9.65 -12.23 0.90
CA VAL A 349 -10.56 -12.10 2.05
C VAL A 349 -10.34 -13.25 3.04
N ALA A 350 -10.23 -14.49 2.56
CA ALA A 350 -9.95 -15.66 3.39
C ALA A 350 -8.60 -15.53 4.12
N GLY A 351 -7.57 -15.03 3.43
CA GLY A 351 -6.25 -14.77 3.99
C GLY A 351 -6.30 -13.73 5.11
N MET A 352 -6.99 -12.60 4.91
CA MET A 352 -7.14 -11.58 5.95
C MET A 352 -7.88 -12.11 7.18
N VAL A 353 -9.00 -12.82 7.03
CA VAL A 353 -9.69 -13.37 8.21
C VAL A 353 -8.91 -14.51 8.86
N TYR A 354 -8.10 -15.24 8.10
CA TYR A 354 -7.18 -16.25 8.63
C TYR A 354 -6.12 -15.62 9.55
N THR A 355 -5.44 -14.56 9.09
CA THR A 355 -4.43 -13.86 9.91
C THR A 355 -5.05 -13.23 11.16
N GLY A 356 -6.33 -12.86 11.07
CA GLY A 356 -7.15 -12.41 12.20
C GLY A 356 -7.58 -13.48 13.22
N GLY A 357 -7.28 -14.75 12.99
CA GLY A 357 -7.62 -15.85 13.91
C GLY A 357 -9.05 -16.38 13.77
N PHE A 358 -9.72 -16.20 12.63
CA PHE A 358 -11.06 -16.74 12.39
C PHE A 358 -11.14 -18.26 12.62
N PHE A 359 -10.15 -19.00 12.11
CA PHE A 359 -10.07 -20.46 12.26
C PHE A 359 -9.66 -20.91 13.67
N SER A 360 -9.21 -19.97 14.52
CA SER A 360 -8.88 -20.20 15.92
C SER A 360 -10.05 -19.85 16.87
N GLY A 361 -11.24 -19.54 16.33
CA GLY A 361 -12.46 -19.29 17.09
C GLY A 361 -12.90 -17.83 17.20
N ALA A 362 -12.20 -16.89 16.55
CA ALA A 362 -12.66 -15.50 16.48
C ALA A 362 -13.87 -15.37 15.55
N SER A 363 -14.83 -14.50 15.88
CA SER A 363 -15.93 -14.18 14.97
C SER A 363 -15.39 -13.46 13.71
N PHE A 364 -16.11 -13.56 12.58
CA PHE A 364 -15.70 -12.95 11.31
C PHE A 364 -15.28 -11.47 11.46
N ILE A 365 -16.11 -10.67 12.12
CA ILE A 365 -15.86 -9.23 12.33
C ILE A 365 -14.62 -9.01 13.19
N LYS A 366 -14.43 -9.79 14.27
CA LYS A 366 -13.26 -9.65 15.16
C LYS A 366 -11.98 -10.11 14.50
N ALA A 367 -12.04 -11.18 13.71
CA ALA A 367 -10.91 -11.67 12.95
C ALA A 367 -10.50 -10.63 11.91
N PHE A 368 -11.47 -10.13 11.14
CA PHE A 368 -11.22 -9.06 10.18
C PHE A 368 -10.62 -7.82 10.86
N ALA A 369 -11.16 -7.41 12.02
CA ALA A 369 -10.65 -6.25 12.76
C ALA A 369 -9.23 -6.41 13.33
N LYS A 370 -8.70 -7.64 13.38
CA LYS A 370 -7.35 -7.97 13.88
C LYS A 370 -6.44 -8.53 12.79
N CYS A 371 -6.85 -8.46 11.53
CA CYS A 371 -6.06 -9.05 10.45
C CYS A 371 -4.75 -8.30 10.23
N ASP A 372 -3.71 -9.04 9.89
CA ASP A 372 -2.58 -8.50 9.16
C ASP A 372 -2.97 -8.46 7.68
N ALA A 373 -3.21 -7.25 7.15
CA ALA A 373 -3.68 -7.07 5.78
C ALA A 373 -2.58 -7.43 4.77
N ALA A 374 -1.34 -6.97 4.97
CA ALA A 374 -0.25 -7.26 4.04
C ALA A 374 0.05 -8.76 3.95
N TYR A 375 0.15 -9.43 5.10
CA TYR A 375 0.36 -10.88 5.12
C TYR A 375 -0.87 -11.65 4.60
N GLY A 376 -2.08 -11.19 4.93
CA GLY A 376 -3.32 -11.79 4.45
C GLY A 376 -3.48 -11.71 2.92
N LEU A 377 -3.14 -10.56 2.32
CA LEU A 377 -3.13 -10.36 0.87
C LEU A 377 -2.07 -11.23 0.18
N ALA A 378 -0.88 -11.33 0.76
CA ALA A 378 0.19 -12.19 0.25
C ALA A 378 -0.23 -13.67 0.25
N LEU A 379 -0.71 -14.17 1.39
CA LEU A 379 -1.18 -15.56 1.52
C LEU A 379 -2.33 -15.86 0.55
N GLY A 380 -3.33 -14.97 0.52
CA GLY A 380 -4.51 -15.13 -0.32
C GLY A 380 -4.18 -15.09 -1.81
N SER A 381 -3.31 -14.18 -2.23
CA SER A 381 -2.90 -14.09 -3.64
C SER A 381 -2.09 -15.30 -4.10
N ILE A 382 -1.18 -15.84 -3.27
CA ILE A 382 -0.45 -17.07 -3.59
C ILE A 382 -1.42 -18.25 -3.77
N ALA A 383 -2.39 -18.39 -2.86
CA ALA A 383 -3.41 -19.43 -2.99
C ALA A 383 -4.24 -19.24 -4.27
N ALA A 384 -4.63 -18.01 -4.58
CA ALA A 384 -5.36 -17.69 -5.80
C ALA A 384 -4.55 -18.03 -7.06
N LEU A 385 -3.26 -17.69 -7.11
CA LEU A 385 -2.39 -18.02 -8.23
C LEU A 385 -2.32 -19.53 -8.50
N ILE A 386 -2.24 -20.35 -7.46
CA ILE A 386 -2.24 -21.82 -7.58
C ILE A 386 -3.56 -22.29 -8.20
N ILE A 387 -4.69 -21.80 -7.69
CA ILE A 387 -6.02 -22.15 -8.19
C ILE A 387 -6.22 -21.68 -9.63
N ASP A 388 -5.76 -20.47 -9.97
CA ASP A 388 -5.85 -19.91 -11.32
C ASP A 388 -5.00 -20.69 -12.30
N MET A 389 -3.79 -21.09 -11.90
CA MET A 389 -2.95 -21.97 -12.70
C MET A 389 -3.65 -23.30 -12.98
N ILE A 390 -4.26 -23.93 -11.97
CA ILE A 390 -5.04 -25.16 -12.15
C ILE A 390 -6.23 -24.90 -13.10
N TYR A 391 -6.96 -23.80 -12.91
CA TYR A 391 -8.09 -23.42 -13.76
C TYR A 391 -7.68 -23.29 -15.23
N PHE A 392 -6.62 -22.54 -15.54
CA PHE A 392 -6.15 -22.35 -16.91
C PHE A 392 -5.66 -23.65 -17.57
N LEU A 393 -5.02 -24.53 -16.79
CA LEU A 393 -4.60 -25.86 -17.25
C LEU A 393 -5.79 -26.77 -17.53
N CYS A 394 -6.78 -26.82 -16.63
CA CYS A 394 -8.01 -27.59 -16.81
C CYS A 394 -8.82 -27.11 -18.02
N ARG A 395 -8.85 -25.78 -18.24
CA ARG A 395 -9.48 -25.16 -19.41
C ARG A 395 -8.71 -25.38 -20.71
N ARG A 396 -7.45 -25.84 -20.63
CA ARG A 396 -6.54 -26.06 -21.78
C ARG A 396 -6.39 -24.81 -22.66
N VAL A 397 -6.44 -23.63 -22.05
CA VAL A 397 -6.17 -22.34 -22.72
C VAL A 397 -4.72 -21.95 -22.58
N LEU A 398 -4.06 -22.36 -21.50
CA LEU A 398 -2.62 -22.22 -21.29
C LEU A 398 -2.03 -23.59 -20.95
N THR A 399 -0.78 -23.80 -21.39
CA THR A 399 0.07 -24.92 -20.99
C THR A 399 0.82 -24.59 -19.70
N PHE A 400 1.35 -25.61 -19.01
CA PHE A 400 2.14 -25.41 -17.79
C PHE A 400 3.38 -24.52 -18.03
N LYS A 401 3.99 -24.63 -19.22
CA LYS A 401 5.11 -23.77 -19.63
C LYS A 401 4.69 -22.31 -19.83
N GLU A 402 3.49 -22.08 -20.38
CA GLU A 402 2.93 -20.73 -20.50
C GLU A 402 2.55 -20.13 -19.15
N CYS A 403 2.02 -20.93 -18.21
CA CYS A 403 1.75 -20.47 -16.85
C CYS A 403 3.06 -20.12 -16.11
N THR A 404 4.06 -21.00 -16.14
CA THR A 404 5.32 -20.76 -15.41
C THR A 404 6.16 -19.63 -16.03
N SER A 405 6.13 -19.46 -17.35
CA SER A 405 6.78 -18.30 -18.00
C SER A 405 6.06 -16.97 -17.75
N ALA A 406 4.80 -16.98 -17.31
CA ALA A 406 4.10 -15.76 -16.88
C ALA A 406 4.65 -15.21 -15.55
N ILE A 407 5.29 -16.05 -14.72
CA ILE A 407 5.85 -15.64 -13.42
C ILE A 407 6.90 -14.52 -13.57
N PRO A 408 8.00 -14.70 -14.34
CA PRO A 408 9.00 -13.65 -14.52
C PRO A 408 8.45 -12.43 -15.26
N GLU A 409 7.46 -12.60 -16.16
CA GLU A 409 6.82 -11.48 -16.84
C GLU A 409 5.95 -10.64 -15.89
N GLY A 410 5.18 -11.29 -15.02
CA GLY A 410 4.42 -10.62 -13.97
C GLY A 410 5.33 -9.82 -13.04
N PHE A 411 6.48 -10.39 -12.68
CA PHE A 411 7.51 -9.67 -11.91
C PHE A 411 8.00 -8.42 -12.65
N LYS A 412 8.43 -8.57 -13.92
CA LYS A 412 8.90 -7.45 -14.74
C LYS A 412 7.86 -6.34 -14.88
N GLN A 413 6.58 -6.71 -15.04
CA GLN A 413 5.48 -5.76 -15.17
C GLN A 413 5.30 -4.90 -13.90
N MET A 414 5.66 -5.43 -12.72
CA MET A 414 5.52 -4.73 -11.44
C MET A 414 6.79 -3.99 -11.00
N VAL A 415 7.94 -4.18 -11.67
CA VAL A 415 9.22 -3.52 -11.32
C VAL A 415 9.08 -1.99 -11.16
N PRO A 416 8.43 -1.24 -12.08
CA PRO A 416 8.29 0.20 -11.91
C PRO A 416 7.59 0.59 -10.60
N ALA A 417 6.49 -0.08 -10.25
CA ALA A 417 5.74 0.18 -9.02
C ALA A 417 6.59 -0.16 -7.77
N ILE A 418 7.24 -1.32 -7.78
CA ILE A 418 8.09 -1.79 -6.67
C ILE A 418 9.25 -0.81 -6.39
N LEU A 419 9.87 -0.27 -7.44
CA LEU A 419 10.95 0.72 -7.30
C LEU A 419 10.45 2.02 -6.65
N ILE A 420 9.30 2.54 -7.07
CA ILE A 420 8.75 3.75 -6.46
C ILE A 420 8.39 3.50 -5.00
N LEU A 421 7.73 2.39 -4.67
CA LEU A 421 7.40 2.00 -3.29
C LEU A 421 8.63 1.88 -2.41
N THR A 422 9.69 1.22 -2.91
CA THR A 422 10.95 1.06 -2.19
C THR A 422 11.57 2.42 -1.84
N PHE A 423 11.60 3.34 -2.80
CA PHE A 423 12.09 4.69 -2.54
C PHE A 423 11.16 5.49 -1.61
N ALA A 424 9.84 5.35 -1.74
CA ALA A 424 8.88 6.01 -0.88
C ALA A 424 9.03 5.56 0.59
N TRP A 425 9.16 4.25 0.83
CA TRP A 425 9.39 3.72 2.18
C TRP A 425 10.75 4.12 2.74
N ALA A 426 11.81 4.14 1.92
CA ALA A 426 13.12 4.65 2.35
C ALA A 426 13.04 6.14 2.74
N LEU A 427 12.32 6.96 1.97
CA LEU A 427 12.10 8.38 2.28
C LEU A 427 11.26 8.56 3.56
N LYS A 428 10.22 7.74 3.74
CA LYS A 428 9.42 7.68 4.97
C LYS A 428 10.30 7.31 6.17
N SER A 429 11.21 6.33 6.01
CA SER A 429 12.17 5.95 7.05
C SER A 429 13.07 7.13 7.44
N MET A 430 13.61 7.88 6.47
CA MET A 430 14.43 9.07 6.75
C MET A 430 13.65 10.15 7.51
N THR A 431 12.38 10.34 7.16
CA THR A 431 11.48 11.26 7.86
C THR A 431 11.20 10.79 9.30
N GLY A 432 11.09 9.47 9.50
CA GLY A 432 10.92 8.85 10.81
C GLY A 432 12.16 8.96 11.71
N LEU A 433 13.36 8.79 11.15
CA LEU A 433 14.62 8.97 11.90
C LEU A 433 14.82 10.41 12.41
N LEU A 434 14.23 11.39 11.72
CA LEU A 434 14.20 12.79 12.15
C LEU A 434 13.04 13.10 13.10
N ASP A 435 12.27 12.09 13.52
CA ASP A 435 11.13 12.20 14.43
C ASP A 435 10.13 13.29 14.04
N ALA A 436 9.68 13.24 12.77
CA ALA A 436 8.63 14.13 12.30
C ALA A 436 7.33 14.00 13.11
N SER A 437 7.09 12.83 13.73
CA SER A 437 5.99 12.58 14.66
C SER A 437 5.98 13.57 15.83
N SER A 438 7.10 13.75 16.53
CA SER A 438 7.17 14.67 17.67
C SER A 438 7.00 16.13 17.27
N PHE A 439 7.53 16.54 16.12
CA PHE A 439 7.28 17.89 15.59
C PHE A 439 5.78 18.13 15.40
N VAL A 440 5.10 17.18 14.76
CA VAL A 440 3.66 17.24 14.50
C VAL A 440 2.85 17.23 15.80
N ALA A 441 3.24 16.42 16.78
CA ALA A 441 2.62 16.40 18.10
C ALA A 441 2.68 17.78 18.78
N GLY A 442 3.86 18.42 18.78
CA GLY A 442 4.02 19.77 19.35
C GLY A 442 3.16 20.83 18.67
N VAL A 443 2.98 20.74 17.34
CA VAL A 443 2.06 21.63 16.60
C VAL A 443 0.61 21.41 17.05
N VAL A 444 0.17 20.16 17.19
CA VAL A 444 -1.19 19.83 17.62
C VAL A 444 -1.43 20.27 19.08
N GLU A 445 -0.48 20.06 19.98
CA GLU A 445 -0.58 20.49 21.38
C GLU A 445 -0.70 22.01 21.51
N SER A 446 0.09 22.77 20.72
CA SER A 446 0.02 24.24 20.73
C SER A 446 -1.35 24.79 20.28
N ALA A 447 -2.08 24.02 19.46
CA ALA A 447 -3.39 24.38 18.95
C ALA A 447 -4.56 24.01 19.88
N LYS A 448 -4.30 23.30 21.00
CA LYS A 448 -5.32 22.88 21.98
C LYS A 448 -6.13 24.05 22.55
N ALA A 449 -5.55 25.25 22.61
CA ALA A 449 -6.22 26.46 23.08
C ALA A 449 -7.41 26.89 22.20
N LEU A 450 -7.46 26.47 20.92
CA LEU A 450 -8.60 26.70 20.02
C LEU A 450 -9.28 25.37 19.66
N GLN A 451 -10.00 24.78 20.62
CA GLN A 451 -10.74 23.52 20.43
C GLN A 451 -11.67 23.53 19.21
N ILE A 452 -12.24 24.70 18.86
CA ILE A 452 -13.13 24.86 17.68
C ILE A 452 -12.36 24.67 16.36
N LEU A 453 -11.10 25.08 16.28
CA LEU A 453 -10.29 24.94 15.06
C LEU A 453 -9.56 23.61 14.98
N LEU A 454 -9.58 22.83 16.06
CA LEU A 454 -8.79 21.61 16.18
C LEU A 454 -9.08 20.58 15.06
N PRO A 455 -10.34 20.30 14.66
CA PRO A 455 -10.60 19.41 13.52
C PRO A 455 -10.00 19.90 12.21
N ALA A 456 -10.11 21.20 11.91
CA ALA A 456 -9.60 21.78 10.68
C ALA A 456 -8.06 21.75 10.65
N LEU A 457 -7.43 22.03 11.79
CA LEU A 457 -5.97 21.93 11.95
C LEU A 457 -5.50 20.48 11.79
N LEU A 458 -6.15 19.54 12.47
CA LEU A 458 -5.83 18.11 12.35
C LEU A 458 -6.00 17.59 10.93
N PHE A 459 -7.05 18.03 10.22
CA PHE A 459 -7.22 17.73 8.80
C PHE A 459 -6.03 18.26 7.98
N LEU A 460 -5.64 19.52 8.15
CA LEU A 460 -4.51 20.11 7.41
C LEU A 460 -3.18 19.44 7.73
N VAL A 461 -2.93 19.15 9.00
CA VAL A 461 -1.74 18.43 9.45
C VAL A 461 -1.72 17.03 8.86
N ALA A 462 -2.85 16.32 8.85
CA ALA A 462 -2.96 14.99 8.24
C ALA A 462 -2.76 15.02 6.72
N VAL A 463 -3.33 16.01 6.03
CA VAL A 463 -3.09 16.23 4.59
C VAL A 463 -1.61 16.46 4.34
N GLY A 464 -0.97 17.38 5.07
CA GLY A 464 0.44 17.68 4.90
C GLY A 464 1.35 16.49 5.19
N LEU A 465 1.11 15.80 6.31
CA LEU A 465 1.91 14.65 6.73
C LEU A 465 1.74 13.46 5.78
N SER A 466 0.52 13.15 5.35
CA SER A 466 0.27 12.04 4.43
C SER A 466 0.74 12.34 3.02
N PHE A 467 0.57 13.60 2.56
CA PHE A 467 1.13 14.05 1.30
C PHE A 467 2.65 13.95 1.29
N ALA A 468 3.30 14.37 2.38
CA ALA A 468 4.75 14.29 2.56
C ALA A 468 5.25 12.84 2.65
N THR A 469 4.56 11.97 3.38
CA THR A 469 5.04 10.59 3.62
C THR A 469 4.55 9.59 2.58
N GLY A 470 3.59 9.95 1.72
CA GLY A 470 3.00 9.05 0.72
C GLY A 470 2.21 7.90 1.33
N THR A 471 1.68 8.06 2.55
CA THR A 471 0.99 6.95 3.23
C THR A 471 -0.12 7.44 4.15
N SER A 472 -1.31 6.88 3.96
CA SER A 472 -2.42 7.05 4.91
C SER A 472 -2.16 6.29 6.22
N TRP A 473 -1.69 5.04 6.12
CA TRP A 473 -1.42 4.15 7.25
C TRP A 473 -0.38 4.72 8.22
N GLY A 474 0.73 5.25 7.70
CA GLY A 474 1.75 5.91 8.54
C GLY A 474 1.20 7.15 9.26
N THR A 475 0.36 7.92 8.57
CA THR A 475 -0.27 9.13 9.14
C THR A 475 -1.24 8.76 10.26
N PHE A 476 -1.96 7.65 10.16
CA PHE A 476 -2.83 7.15 11.23
C PHE A 476 -2.06 6.73 12.48
N GLY A 477 -0.98 5.96 12.28
CA GLY A 477 -0.12 5.53 13.37
C GLY A 477 0.48 6.70 14.16
N ILE A 478 0.71 7.84 13.51
CA ILE A 478 1.20 9.06 14.16
C ILE A 478 0.05 9.85 14.80
N LEU A 479 -1.00 10.16 14.04
CA LEU A 479 -2.00 11.15 14.47
C LEU A 479 -3.07 10.59 15.40
N ILE A 480 -3.47 9.32 15.26
CA ILE A 480 -4.52 8.76 16.13
C ILE A 480 -4.07 8.77 17.59
N PRO A 481 -2.87 8.27 17.97
CA PRO A 481 -2.38 8.35 19.35
C PRO A 481 -2.29 9.78 19.89
N ILE A 482 -1.83 10.73 19.08
CA ILE A 482 -1.74 12.15 19.46
C ILE A 482 -3.14 12.70 19.77
N VAL A 483 -4.12 12.46 18.89
CA VAL A 483 -5.50 12.91 19.10
C VAL A 483 -6.10 12.23 20.34
N THR A 484 -5.92 10.93 20.52
CA THR A 484 -6.44 10.25 21.72
C THR A 484 -5.79 10.78 23.00
N GLY A 485 -4.50 11.13 22.98
CA GLY A 485 -3.82 11.77 24.11
C GLY A 485 -4.36 13.17 24.42
N VAL A 486 -4.65 13.97 23.39
CA VAL A 486 -5.26 15.31 23.57
C VAL A 486 -6.61 15.22 24.28
N PHE A 487 -7.37 14.16 24.01
CA PHE A 487 -8.71 13.91 24.56
C PHE A 487 -8.72 12.83 25.65
N GLU A 488 -7.57 12.48 26.24
CA GLU A 488 -7.44 11.34 27.16
C GLU A 488 -8.41 11.42 28.33
N GLN A 489 -8.50 12.59 29.00
CA GLN A 489 -9.43 12.80 30.11
C GLN A 489 -10.89 12.61 29.71
N GLN A 490 -11.25 13.01 28.49
CA GLN A 490 -12.61 12.89 27.97
C GLN A 490 -12.92 11.45 27.57
N LEU A 491 -11.95 10.71 27.04
CA LEU A 491 -12.05 9.29 26.71
C LEU A 491 -12.11 8.42 27.96
N ALA A 492 -11.27 8.70 28.97
CA ALA A 492 -11.27 7.99 30.26
C ALA A 492 -12.58 8.19 31.04
N ALA A 493 -13.27 9.31 30.82
CA ALA A 493 -14.58 9.59 31.39
C ALA A 493 -15.74 8.88 30.65
N VAL A 494 -15.49 8.23 29.52
CA VAL A 494 -16.51 7.43 28.81
C VAL A 494 -16.67 6.09 29.55
N PRO A 495 -17.83 5.80 30.17
CA PRO A 495 -18.07 4.48 30.76
C PRO A 495 -17.91 3.39 29.69
N ASN A 496 -17.63 2.15 30.07
CA ASN A 496 -17.59 1.01 29.14
C ASN A 496 -18.91 0.92 28.33
N GLY A 497 -18.91 1.43 27.09
CA GLY A 497 -20.09 1.52 26.21
C GLY A 497 -20.85 2.86 26.21
N GLY A 498 -20.32 3.91 26.83
CA GLY A 498 -20.87 5.26 26.83
C GLY A 498 -20.70 6.00 25.50
N ALA A 499 -21.42 7.12 25.36
CA ALA A 499 -21.33 7.96 24.17
C ALA A 499 -19.98 8.69 24.10
N ILE A 500 -19.25 8.49 23.02
CA ILE A 500 -17.98 9.16 22.77
C ILE A 500 -18.28 10.64 22.46
N PRO A 501 -17.55 11.61 23.04
CA PRO A 501 -17.79 13.01 22.76
C PRO A 501 -17.66 13.34 21.26
N SER A 502 -18.61 14.11 20.73
CA SER A 502 -18.69 14.40 19.29
C SER A 502 -17.41 15.05 18.75
N MET A 503 -16.76 15.92 19.52
CA MET A 503 -15.49 16.54 19.12
C MET A 503 -14.37 15.50 18.91
N VAL A 504 -14.30 14.44 19.73
CA VAL A 504 -13.30 13.38 19.57
C VAL A 504 -13.51 12.64 18.24
N ILE A 505 -14.77 12.27 17.96
CA ILE A 505 -15.15 11.61 16.72
C ILE A 505 -14.80 12.49 15.51
N ILE A 506 -15.10 13.78 15.58
CA ILE A 506 -14.82 14.74 14.51
C ILE A 506 -13.30 14.88 14.30
N CYS A 507 -12.50 14.99 15.36
CA CYS A 507 -11.05 15.10 15.27
C CYS A 507 -10.40 13.84 14.70
N ILE A 508 -10.80 12.66 15.17
CA ILE A 508 -10.31 11.39 14.61
C ILE A 508 -10.72 11.29 13.14
N SER A 509 -11.99 11.59 12.81
CA SER A 509 -12.46 11.58 11.42
C SER A 509 -11.72 12.59 10.54
N ALA A 510 -11.37 13.77 11.06
CA ALA A 510 -10.56 14.76 10.36
C ALA A 510 -9.15 14.26 10.06
N CYS A 511 -8.51 13.54 10.99
CA CYS A 511 -7.24 12.87 10.73
C CYS A 511 -7.38 11.78 9.66
N LEU A 512 -8.44 10.97 9.75
CA LEU A 512 -8.70 9.90 8.78
C LEU A 512 -8.90 10.45 7.37
N ALA A 513 -9.76 11.45 7.22
CA ALA A 513 -10.05 12.13 5.97
C ALA A 513 -8.83 12.87 5.41
N GLY A 514 -8.07 13.52 6.29
CA GLY A 514 -6.89 14.28 5.90
C GLY A 514 -5.75 13.38 5.42
N ALA A 515 -5.56 12.22 6.05
CA ALA A 515 -4.56 11.27 5.58
C ALA A 515 -4.93 10.74 4.18
N VAL A 516 -6.17 10.27 4.00
CA VAL A 516 -6.65 9.82 2.68
C VAL A 516 -6.49 10.93 1.63
N CYS A 517 -6.77 12.17 2.00
CA CYS A 517 -6.59 13.31 1.11
C CYS A 517 -5.13 13.56 0.71
N GLY A 518 -4.20 13.50 1.67
CA GLY A 518 -2.78 13.71 1.39
C GLY A 518 -2.18 12.59 0.55
N ASP A 519 -2.51 11.35 0.89
CA ASP A 519 -2.15 10.14 0.14
C ASP A 519 -2.65 10.22 -1.30
N HIS A 520 -3.94 10.52 -1.48
CA HIS A 520 -4.60 10.65 -2.78
C HIS A 520 -4.12 11.83 -3.63
N CYS A 521 -3.18 12.66 -3.18
CA CYS A 521 -2.55 13.64 -4.05
C CYS A 521 -1.02 13.56 -4.09
N SER A 522 -0.42 12.64 -3.33
CA SER A 522 1.03 12.52 -3.24
C SER A 522 1.63 11.82 -4.46
N PRO A 523 2.68 12.37 -5.09
CA PRO A 523 3.41 11.70 -6.17
C PRO A 523 4.23 10.48 -5.73
N ILE A 524 4.22 10.18 -4.43
CA ILE A 524 5.01 9.09 -3.85
C ILE A 524 4.12 8.14 -3.05
N SER A 525 2.81 8.28 -3.19
CA SER A 525 1.82 7.48 -2.47
C SER A 525 1.68 6.08 -3.03
N ASP A 526 1.65 5.10 -2.14
CA ASP A 526 1.48 3.69 -2.48
C ASP A 526 0.20 3.47 -3.30
N THR A 527 -0.94 4.03 -2.88
CA THR A 527 -2.22 3.89 -3.59
C THR A 527 -2.19 4.60 -4.94
N THR A 528 -1.57 5.78 -5.01
CA THR A 528 -1.43 6.58 -6.24
C THR A 528 -0.56 5.85 -7.27
N ILE A 529 0.53 5.22 -6.82
CA ILE A 529 1.40 4.37 -7.65
C ILE A 529 0.62 3.15 -8.15
N MET A 530 -0.11 2.48 -7.26
CA MET A 530 -0.88 1.29 -7.62
C MET A 530 -2.04 1.61 -8.55
N ALA A 531 -2.73 2.74 -8.38
CA ALA A 531 -3.81 3.17 -9.28
C ALA A 531 -3.29 3.48 -10.69
N SER A 532 -2.17 4.21 -10.79
CA SER A 532 -1.53 4.48 -12.09
C SER A 532 -1.02 3.21 -12.77
N THR A 533 -0.45 2.28 -12.01
CA THR A 533 -0.01 0.95 -12.49
C THR A 533 -1.20 0.11 -12.96
N GLY A 534 -2.26 0.05 -12.15
CA GLY A 534 -3.53 -0.61 -12.46
C GLY A 534 -4.17 -0.05 -13.72
N ALA A 535 -4.08 1.25 -13.95
CA ALA A 535 -4.59 1.88 -15.16
C ALA A 535 -3.64 1.77 -16.37
N ARG A 536 -2.36 1.37 -16.19
CA ARG A 536 -1.29 1.54 -17.19
C ARG A 536 -1.19 2.99 -17.67
N CYS A 537 -1.21 3.90 -16.71
CA CYS A 537 -0.98 5.32 -16.93
C CYS A 537 0.44 5.67 -16.48
N ASP A 538 1.08 6.60 -17.20
CA ASP A 538 2.27 7.25 -16.66
C ASP A 538 1.95 7.86 -15.29
N HIS A 539 2.83 7.62 -14.31
CA HIS A 539 2.55 7.98 -12.92
C HIS A 539 2.43 9.50 -12.73
N VAL A 540 3.25 10.30 -13.43
CA VAL A 540 3.22 11.75 -13.33
C VAL A 540 1.97 12.33 -13.97
N ASN A 541 1.50 11.74 -15.07
CA ASN A 541 0.21 12.09 -15.67
C ASN A 541 -0.95 11.85 -14.69
N HIS A 542 -0.98 10.72 -13.99
CA HIS A 542 -1.99 10.46 -12.96
C HIS A 542 -1.98 11.53 -11.87
N VAL A 543 -0.82 11.77 -11.24
CA VAL A 543 -0.69 12.73 -10.14
C VAL A 543 -1.09 14.15 -10.57
N SER A 544 -0.56 14.62 -11.70
CA SER A 544 -0.79 16.00 -12.16
C SER A 544 -2.23 16.26 -12.59
N THR A 545 -2.93 15.25 -13.10
CA THR A 545 -4.34 15.36 -13.49
C THR A 545 -5.28 15.22 -12.30
N GLN A 546 -4.91 14.44 -11.28
CA GLN A 546 -5.66 14.23 -10.04
C GLN A 546 -5.58 15.43 -9.07
N LEU A 547 -4.41 16.08 -8.97
CA LEU A 547 -4.15 17.11 -7.97
C LEU A 547 -5.20 18.24 -7.92
N PRO A 548 -5.66 18.85 -9.04
CA PRO A 548 -6.69 19.89 -8.98
C PRO A 548 -8.04 19.40 -8.44
N TYR A 549 -8.35 18.12 -8.65
CA TYR A 549 -9.59 17.50 -8.18
C TYR A 549 -9.52 17.26 -6.68
N ALA A 550 -8.42 16.64 -6.23
CA ALA A 550 -8.15 16.42 -4.81
C ALA A 550 -8.14 17.73 -4.02
N LEU A 551 -7.47 18.78 -4.51
CA LEU A 551 -7.43 20.10 -3.86
C LEU A 551 -8.80 20.78 -3.78
N THR A 552 -9.67 20.57 -4.79
CA THR A 552 -11.05 21.09 -4.76
C THR A 552 -11.83 20.45 -3.60
N VAL A 553 -11.76 19.12 -3.46
CA VAL A 553 -12.43 18.41 -2.37
C VAL A 553 -11.80 18.74 -1.01
N ALA A 554 -10.47 18.87 -0.95
CA ALA A 554 -9.75 19.25 0.26
C ALA A 554 -10.17 20.63 0.77
N GLY A 555 -10.30 21.62 -0.12
CA GLY A 555 -10.75 22.97 0.23
C GLY A 555 -12.18 22.99 0.79
N VAL A 556 -13.10 22.22 0.19
CA VAL A 556 -14.46 22.08 0.69
C VAL A 556 -14.49 21.32 2.03
N SER A 557 -13.67 20.28 2.18
CA SER A 557 -13.56 19.50 3.42
C SER A 557 -13.01 20.36 4.56
N LEU A 558 -12.03 21.22 4.29
CA LEU A 558 -11.50 22.18 5.27
C LEU A 558 -12.59 23.13 5.79
N ALA A 559 -13.39 23.71 4.89
CA ALA A 559 -14.54 24.54 5.27
C ALA A 559 -15.57 23.73 6.10
N GLY A 560 -15.78 22.47 5.72
CA GLY A 560 -16.61 21.53 6.47
C GLY A 560 -16.10 21.24 7.88
N TYR A 561 -14.80 21.06 8.08
CA TYR A 561 -14.22 20.82 9.41
C TYR A 561 -14.20 22.07 10.30
N LEU A 562 -14.06 23.27 9.72
CA LEU A 562 -14.29 24.52 10.45
C LEU A 562 -15.73 24.62 10.95
N LEU A 563 -16.70 24.24 10.11
CA LEU A 563 -18.11 24.17 10.49
C LEU A 563 -18.36 23.07 11.54
N ALA A 564 -17.69 21.93 11.41
CA ALA A 564 -17.82 20.79 12.32
C ALA A 564 -17.41 21.14 13.75
N GLY A 565 -16.32 21.90 13.92
CA GLY A 565 -15.88 22.37 15.24
C GLY A 565 -16.89 23.31 15.93
N LEU A 566 -17.69 24.05 15.15
CA LEU A 566 -18.71 24.96 15.66
C LEU A 566 -20.05 24.27 15.97
N VAL A 567 -20.55 23.46 15.03
CA VAL A 567 -21.93 22.94 15.04
C VAL A 567 -22.03 21.55 15.66
N GLN A 568 -21.00 20.71 15.46
CA GLN A 568 -20.93 19.31 15.94
C GLN A 568 -22.17 18.46 15.58
N ASN A 569 -22.88 18.81 14.51
CA ASN A 569 -24.01 18.05 13.98
C ASN A 569 -23.70 17.53 12.58
N VAL A 570 -23.68 16.20 12.45
CA VAL A 570 -23.28 15.51 11.22
C VAL A 570 -24.13 15.90 10.02
N PHE A 571 -25.45 16.00 10.17
CA PHE A 571 -26.36 16.25 9.04
C PHE A 571 -26.18 17.65 8.49
N ILE A 572 -25.96 18.63 9.37
CA ILE A 572 -25.68 20.01 8.98
C ILE A 572 -24.33 20.10 8.31
N VAL A 573 -23.28 19.54 8.93
CA VAL A 573 -21.91 19.60 8.42
C VAL A 573 -21.80 18.92 7.06
N LEU A 574 -22.27 17.68 6.94
CA LEU A 574 -22.22 16.92 5.69
C LEU A 574 -23.11 17.55 4.61
N GLY A 575 -24.33 17.97 4.97
CA GLY A 575 -25.27 18.60 4.05
C GLY A 575 -24.73 19.90 3.46
N VAL A 576 -24.20 20.80 4.31
CA VAL A 576 -23.58 22.06 3.87
C VAL A 576 -22.34 21.79 3.02
N SER A 577 -21.50 20.84 3.42
CA SER A 577 -20.29 20.48 2.65
C SER A 577 -20.62 19.92 1.27
N LEU A 578 -21.66 19.09 1.16
CA LEU A 578 -22.14 18.55 -0.12
C LEU A 578 -22.70 19.65 -1.02
N VAL A 579 -23.51 20.56 -0.47
CA VAL A 579 -24.03 21.72 -1.22
C VAL A 579 -22.88 22.62 -1.70
N LEU A 580 -21.90 22.88 -0.84
CA LEU A 580 -20.72 23.69 -1.17
C LEU A 580 -19.88 23.05 -2.28
N LEU A 581 -19.67 21.73 -2.24
CA LEU A 581 -19.01 20.99 -3.30
C LEU A 581 -19.76 21.14 -4.63
N LEU A 582 -21.07 20.82 -4.64
CA LEU A 582 -21.87 20.88 -5.86
C LEU A 582 -21.89 22.30 -6.43
N ALA A 583 -22.09 23.32 -5.59
CA ALA A 583 -22.04 24.73 -5.99
C ALA A 583 -20.69 25.08 -6.63
N THR A 584 -19.57 24.66 -6.02
CA THR A 584 -18.22 24.88 -6.55
C THR A 584 -18.06 24.22 -7.93
N LEU A 585 -18.50 22.96 -8.09
CA LEU A 585 -18.43 22.25 -9.37
C LEU A 585 -19.30 22.89 -10.45
N PHE A 586 -20.51 23.35 -10.12
CA PHE A 586 -21.37 24.08 -11.06
C PHE A 586 -20.76 25.43 -11.47
N ILE A 587 -20.18 26.18 -10.54
CA ILE A 587 -19.49 27.45 -10.83
C ILE A 587 -18.28 27.20 -11.74
N LEU A 588 -17.44 26.20 -11.42
CA LEU A 588 -16.29 25.83 -12.26
C LEU A 588 -16.74 25.47 -13.67
N ARG A 589 -17.79 24.65 -13.80
CA ARG A 589 -18.38 24.28 -15.09
C ARG A 589 -18.86 25.50 -15.86
N PHE A 590 -19.59 26.42 -15.23
CA PHE A 590 -20.09 27.62 -15.86
C PHE A 590 -18.97 28.55 -16.33
N CYS A 591 -17.98 28.81 -15.48
CA CYS A 591 -16.84 29.69 -15.78
C CYS A 591 -15.95 29.12 -16.91
N LEU A 592 -15.68 27.81 -16.89
CA LEU A 592 -14.81 27.16 -17.88
C LEU A 592 -15.53 26.83 -19.19
N SER A 593 -16.86 26.78 -19.22
CA SER A 593 -17.64 26.68 -20.45
C SER A 593 -17.61 27.98 -21.26
N LYS A 594 -17.54 29.16 -20.60
CA LYS A 594 -17.48 30.46 -21.27
C LYS A 594 -16.14 30.76 -21.95
N LYS A 595 -15.05 30.16 -21.48
CA LYS A 595 -13.70 30.32 -22.10
C LYS A 595 -13.49 29.44 -23.35
N SER A 596 -14.49 28.62 -23.72
CA SER A 596 -14.41 27.68 -24.85
C SER A 596 -15.20 28.14 -26.08
N ILE A 597 -15.72 29.37 -26.06
CA ILE A 597 -16.26 30.14 -27.18
C ILE A 597 -15.27 31.29 -27.40
#